data_AF-A0A383S1M1-F1
#
_entry.id   AF-A0A383S1M1-F1
#
_cell.length_a   1.000
_cell.length_b   1.000
_cell.length_c   1.000
_cell.angle_alpha   90.00
_cell.angle_beta   90.00
_cell.angle_gamma   90.00
#
_symmetry.space_group_name_H-M   'P 1'
#
loop_
_entity.id
_entity.type
_entity.pdbx_description
1 polymer ?
#
loop_
_entity_poly.entity_id
_entity_poly.type
_entity_poly.pdbx_seq_one_letter_code
_entity_poly.pdbx_strand_id
1 'polypeptide(L)'
;MLHELFSVYLKMLVLYSPFFVLSCFISLTRGYSSKERKQLAWRVAIAVLIASVLLYLFGRVIFGVFGITADAFRIGAGSVLFISALGMAQGKPAVQSDNVQQDVTIVPLTIPLTVGPGTIGALLVMGVSQPHWDDKLLAIVSIALASFTVGLVLYLSHRIERILGDQGLQIVSRLMGLFVCALAAQIIFTGIKGYLLN
;
A
#
# COMPACT_ATOMS: atom_id res chain seq x y z
N MET A 1 9.72 -19.72 9.28
CA MET A 1 8.34 -19.34 9.68
C MET A 1 8.25 -17.96 10.34
N LEU A 2 8.59 -17.76 11.63
CA LEU A 2 8.37 -16.45 12.29
C LEU A 2 9.14 -15.29 11.63
N HIS A 3 10.40 -15.52 11.26
CA HIS A 3 11.23 -14.54 10.57
C HIS A 3 10.67 -14.16 9.18
N GLU A 4 10.14 -15.12 8.44
CA GLU A 4 9.53 -14.88 7.12
C GLU A 4 8.22 -14.12 7.24
N LEU A 5 7.38 -14.50 8.20
CA LEU A 5 6.13 -13.79 8.51
C LEU A 5 6.42 -12.33 8.83
N PHE A 6 7.42 -12.08 9.68
CA PHE A 6 7.84 -10.73 10.04
C PHE A 6 8.40 -9.95 8.84
N SER A 7 9.19 -10.58 7.99
CA SER A 7 9.74 -9.95 6.78
C SER A 7 8.63 -9.55 5.79
N VAL A 8 7.67 -10.44 5.51
CA VAL A 8 6.55 -10.15 4.61
C VAL A 8 5.64 -9.09 5.22
N TYR A 9 5.37 -9.17 6.53
CA TYR A 9 4.63 -8.16 7.26
C TYR A 9 5.27 -6.78 7.13
N LEU A 10 6.58 -6.68 7.37
CA LEU A 10 7.30 -5.40 7.30
C LEU A 10 7.30 -4.84 5.88
N LYS A 11 7.52 -5.68 4.86
CA LYS A 11 7.43 -5.28 3.44
C LYS A 11 6.04 -4.72 3.12
N MET A 12 4.99 -5.42 3.52
CA MET A 12 3.61 -4.97 3.29
C MET A 12 3.27 -3.70 4.06
N LEU A 13 3.76 -3.55 5.29
CA LEU A 13 3.57 -2.35 6.09
C LEU A 13 4.23 -1.13 5.43
N VAL A 14 5.46 -1.28 4.95
CA VAL A 14 6.15 -0.21 4.22
C VAL A 14 5.41 0.11 2.91
N LEU A 15 4.99 -0.92 2.17
CA LEU A 15 4.25 -0.77 0.91
C LEU A 15 2.93 0.00 1.11
N TYR A 16 2.16 -0.33 2.14
CA TYR A 16 0.93 0.39 2.50
C TYR A 16 1.16 1.82 2.97
N SER A 17 2.40 2.18 3.35
CA SER A 17 2.78 3.54 3.71
C SER A 17 1.83 4.18 4.73
N PRO A 18 1.64 3.58 5.92
CA PRO A 18 0.56 3.94 6.86
C PRO A 18 0.55 5.42 7.24
N PHE A 19 1.72 6.06 7.34
CA PHE A 19 1.83 7.48 7.68
C PHE A 19 1.40 8.42 6.55
N PHE A 20 1.67 8.03 5.31
CA PHE A 20 1.19 8.76 4.15
C PHE A 20 -0.32 8.64 4.00
N VAL A 21 -0.85 7.43 4.15
CA VAL A 21 -2.30 7.19 4.18
C VAL A 21 -2.94 7.95 5.34
N LEU A 22 -2.31 7.98 6.51
CA LEU A 22 -2.77 8.74 7.66
C LEU A 22 -2.86 10.25 7.37
N SER A 23 -1.84 10.82 6.73
CA SER A 23 -1.84 12.23 6.31
C SER A 23 -3.01 12.55 5.39
N CYS A 24 -3.25 11.70 4.40
CA CYS A 24 -4.40 11.82 3.50
C CYS A 24 -5.72 11.67 4.25
N PHE A 25 -5.80 10.68 5.13
CA PHE A 25 -6.98 10.39 5.93
C PHE A 25 -7.36 11.57 6.82
N ILE A 26 -6.40 12.19 7.50
CA ILE A 26 -6.64 13.38 8.33
C ILE A 26 -7.19 14.53 7.47
N SER A 27 -6.58 14.76 6.31
CA SER A 27 -7.01 15.82 5.38
C SER A 27 -8.45 15.59 4.87
N LEU A 28 -8.77 14.37 4.43
CA LEU A 28 -10.08 13.99 3.88
C LEU A 28 -11.18 13.90 4.93
N THR A 29 -10.82 13.72 6.20
CA THR A 29 -11.78 13.63 7.30
C THR A 29 -11.85 14.92 8.12
N ARG A 30 -11.37 16.05 7.58
CA ARG A 30 -11.59 17.37 8.18
C ARG A 30 -13.10 17.64 8.26
N GLY A 31 -13.60 17.91 9.47
CA GLY A 31 -15.03 18.13 9.72
C GLY A 31 -15.81 16.90 10.18
N TYR A 32 -15.21 15.70 10.15
CA TYR A 32 -15.86 14.49 10.67
C TYR A 32 -15.80 14.44 12.20
N SER A 33 -16.83 13.88 12.83
CA SER A 33 -16.79 13.57 14.25
C SER A 33 -15.80 12.43 14.57
N SER A 34 -15.35 12.36 15.82
CA SER A 34 -14.48 11.27 16.29
C SER A 34 -15.06 9.88 16.09
N LYS A 35 -16.40 9.74 16.11
CA LYS A 35 -17.07 8.44 15.87
C LYS A 35 -17.01 8.07 14.39
N GLU A 36 -17.32 9.02 13.50
CA GLU A 36 -17.30 8.80 12.05
C GLU A 36 -15.88 8.48 11.54
N ARG A 37 -14.86 9.19 12.03
CA ARG A 37 -13.45 8.90 11.72
C ARG A 37 -13.08 7.46 12.09
N LYS A 38 -13.44 7.01 13.30
CA LYS A 38 -13.14 5.65 13.75
C LYS A 38 -13.85 4.57 12.94
N GLN A 39 -15.13 4.80 12.60
CA GLN A 39 -15.86 3.89 11.72
C GLN A 39 -15.25 3.82 10.33
N LEU A 40 -14.85 4.97 9.78
CA LEU A 40 -14.18 5.03 8.48
C LEU A 40 -12.84 4.29 8.51
N ALA A 41 -12.02 4.47 9.55
CA ALA A 41 -10.74 3.78 9.71
C ALA A 41 -10.89 2.25 9.62
N TRP A 42 -11.89 1.68 10.29
CA TRP A 42 -12.17 0.24 10.21
C TRP A 42 -12.68 -0.20 8.84
N ARG A 43 -13.56 0.59 8.21
CA ARG A 43 -14.02 0.31 6.83
C ARG A 43 -12.86 0.27 5.85
N VAL A 44 -11.93 1.23 5.96
CA VAL A 44 -10.71 1.29 5.15
C VAL A 44 -9.84 0.06 5.41
N ALA A 45 -9.59 -0.28 6.67
CA ALA A 45 -8.76 -1.44 7.03
C ALA A 45 -9.31 -2.76 6.45
N ILE A 46 -10.62 -2.98 6.56
CA ILE A 46 -11.30 -4.16 6.02
C ILE A 46 -11.23 -4.16 4.49
N ALA A 47 -11.48 -3.02 3.86
CA ALA A 47 -11.47 -2.94 2.41
C ALA A 47 -10.05 -3.13 1.83
N VAL A 48 -9.03 -2.56 2.46
CA VAL A 48 -7.61 -2.80 2.12
C VAL A 48 -7.27 -4.27 2.28
N LEU A 49 -7.69 -4.91 3.37
CA LEU A 49 -7.48 -6.34 3.58
C LEU A 49 -8.11 -7.18 2.46
N ILE A 50 -9.38 -6.95 2.17
CA ILE A 50 -10.12 -7.69 1.13
C ILE A 50 -9.47 -7.48 -0.24
N ALA A 51 -9.23 -6.22 -0.62
CA ALA A 51 -8.61 -5.89 -1.90
C ALA A 51 -7.23 -6.52 -2.03
N SER A 52 -6.40 -6.44 -0.99
CA SER A 52 -5.04 -6.99 -1.03
C SER A 52 -5.01 -8.50 -1.11
N VAL A 53 -5.88 -9.19 -0.36
CA VAL A 53 -6.00 -10.65 -0.42
C VAL A 53 -6.50 -11.07 -1.81
N LEU A 54 -7.48 -10.39 -2.38
CA LEU A 54 -7.96 -10.68 -3.73
C LEU A 54 -6.84 -10.48 -4.76
N LEU A 55 -6.17 -9.34 -4.77
CA LEU A 55 -5.06 -9.08 -5.71
C LEU A 55 -3.95 -10.12 -5.56
N TYR A 56 -3.59 -10.48 -4.33
CA TYR A 56 -2.61 -11.53 -4.06
C TYR A 56 -3.05 -12.90 -4.62
N LEU A 57 -4.30 -13.30 -4.43
CA LEU A 57 -4.81 -14.59 -4.90
C LEU A 57 -4.97 -14.66 -6.43
N PHE A 58 -5.40 -13.56 -7.05
CA PHE A 58 -5.72 -13.50 -8.49
C PHE A 58 -4.53 -13.14 -9.39
N GLY A 59 -3.34 -12.90 -8.85
CA GLY A 59 -2.15 -12.52 -9.63
C GLY A 59 -1.83 -13.43 -10.81
N ARG A 60 -1.92 -14.76 -10.64
CA ARG A 60 -1.67 -15.71 -11.73
C ARG A 60 -2.70 -15.62 -12.85
N VAL A 61 -3.98 -15.45 -12.49
CA VAL A 61 -5.08 -15.37 -13.45
C VAL A 61 -4.94 -14.10 -14.29
N ILE A 62 -4.64 -12.98 -13.64
CA ILE A 62 -4.45 -11.69 -14.32
C ILE A 62 -3.31 -11.78 -15.34
N PHE A 63 -2.13 -12.28 -14.95
CA PHE A 63 -1.02 -12.41 -15.90
C PHE A 63 -1.30 -13.37 -17.05
N GLY A 64 -2.04 -14.47 -16.79
CA GLY A 64 -2.46 -15.41 -17.83
C GLY A 64 -3.38 -14.78 -18.88
N VAL A 65 -4.31 -13.91 -18.46
CA VAL A 65 -5.23 -13.22 -19.38
C VAL A 65 -4.52 -12.17 -20.24
N PHE A 66 -3.60 -11.40 -19.64
CA PHE A 66 -2.88 -10.34 -20.36
C PHE A 66 -1.68 -10.86 -21.18
N GLY A 67 -1.24 -12.09 -20.97
CA GLY A 67 -0.07 -12.65 -21.65
C GLY A 67 1.25 -11.96 -21.26
N ILE A 68 1.32 -11.36 -20.07
CA ILE A 68 2.49 -10.63 -19.57
C ILE A 68 3.26 -11.50 -18.58
N THR A 69 4.58 -11.52 -18.68
CA THR A 69 5.41 -12.26 -17.72
C THR A 69 5.45 -11.55 -16.36
N ALA A 70 5.59 -12.33 -15.28
CA ALA A 70 5.70 -11.77 -13.93
C ALA A 70 6.91 -10.81 -13.80
N ASP A 71 8.00 -11.07 -14.54
CA ASP A 71 9.20 -10.23 -14.54
C ASP A 71 9.01 -8.90 -15.31
N ALA A 72 8.34 -8.92 -16.46
CA ALA A 72 7.98 -7.68 -17.16
C ALA A 72 7.05 -6.82 -16.30
N PHE A 73 6.08 -7.47 -15.63
CA PHE A 73 5.17 -6.78 -14.75
C PHE A 73 5.86 -6.22 -13.49
N ARG A 74 6.85 -6.93 -12.92
CA ARG A 74 7.71 -6.40 -11.83
C ARG A 74 8.35 -5.08 -12.21
N ILE A 75 8.91 -4.98 -13.42
CA ILE A 75 9.52 -3.75 -13.91
C ILE A 75 8.49 -2.63 -13.95
N GLY A 76 7.34 -2.85 -14.60
CA GLY A 76 6.28 -1.83 -14.72
C GLY A 76 5.69 -1.41 -13.37
N ALA A 77 5.28 -2.38 -12.54
CA ALA A 77 4.76 -2.13 -11.20
C ALA A 77 5.76 -1.40 -10.30
N GLY A 78 7.04 -1.82 -10.35
CA GLY A 78 8.13 -1.18 -9.64
C GLY A 78 8.34 0.26 -10.08
N SER A 79 8.28 0.55 -11.39
CA SER A 79 8.37 1.93 -11.91
C SER A 79 7.24 2.82 -11.40
N VAL A 80 6.00 2.35 -11.43
CA VAL A 80 4.85 3.12 -10.93
C VAL A 80 4.96 3.34 -9.41
N LEU A 81 5.37 2.32 -8.67
CA LEU A 81 5.63 2.42 -7.23
C LEU A 81 6.75 3.44 -6.94
N PHE A 82 7.83 3.43 -7.71
CA PHE A 82 8.96 4.35 -7.55
C PHE A 82 8.54 5.80 -7.77
N ILE A 83 7.77 6.08 -8.83
CA ILE A 83 7.26 7.43 -9.11
C ILE A 83 6.33 7.91 -7.99
N SER A 84 5.44 7.03 -7.51
CA SER A 84 4.52 7.32 -6.41
C SER A 84 5.28 7.64 -5.12
N ALA A 85 6.26 6.79 -4.79
CA ALA A 85 7.13 6.93 -3.62
C ALA A 85 8.01 8.19 -3.68
N LEU A 86 8.48 8.55 -4.87
CA LEU A 86 9.23 9.78 -5.10
C LEU A 86 8.34 11.01 -4.83
N GLY A 87 7.08 10.97 -5.25
CA GLY A 87 6.10 12.01 -4.90
C GLY A 87 5.93 12.18 -3.39
N MET A 88 5.84 11.06 -2.66
CA MET A 88 5.79 11.07 -1.19
C MET A 88 7.07 11.65 -0.57
N ALA A 89 8.25 11.24 -1.05
CA ALA A 89 9.55 11.71 -0.58
C ALA A 89 9.76 13.21 -0.83
N GLN A 90 9.22 13.73 -1.94
CA GLN A 90 9.21 15.15 -2.28
C GLN A 90 8.15 15.96 -1.51
N GLY A 91 7.27 15.28 -0.76
CA GLY A 91 6.18 15.93 -0.03
C GLY A 91 5.08 16.48 -0.95
N LYS A 92 4.93 15.93 -2.16
CA LYS A 92 3.81 16.29 -3.05
C LYS A 92 2.49 15.83 -2.41
N PRO A 93 1.42 16.63 -2.49
CA PRO A 93 0.11 16.19 -2.00
C PRO A 93 -0.35 14.96 -2.79
N ALA A 94 -0.80 13.93 -2.06
CA ALA A 94 -1.24 12.65 -2.60
C ALA A 94 -2.44 12.76 -3.54
N VAL A 95 -3.28 13.77 -3.29
CA VAL A 95 -4.49 14.08 -4.05
C VAL A 95 -4.24 15.44 -4.70
N GLN A 96 -4.16 15.47 -6.03
CA GLN A 96 -4.27 16.72 -6.77
C GLN A 96 -5.71 17.21 -6.61
N SER A 97 -5.87 18.42 -6.09
CA SER A 97 -7.15 19.05 -5.75
C SER A 97 -8.13 19.14 -6.94
N ASP A 98 -7.65 18.99 -8.17
CA ASP A 98 -8.44 19.15 -9.40
C ASP A 98 -9.42 18.01 -9.68
N ASN A 99 -9.34 16.86 -8.97
CA ASN A 99 -10.25 15.72 -9.15
C ASN A 99 -11.30 15.55 -8.03
N VAL A 100 -11.40 16.48 -7.07
CA VAL A 100 -12.27 16.34 -5.87
C VAL A 100 -13.57 17.16 -5.98
N GLN A 101 -14.07 17.41 -7.20
CA GLN A 101 -15.30 18.17 -7.39
C GLN A 101 -16.55 17.32 -7.67
N GLN A 102 -16.51 16.02 -7.34
CA GLN A 102 -17.69 15.17 -7.45
C GLN A 102 -17.95 14.42 -6.15
N ASP A 103 -19.15 14.63 -5.63
CA ASP A 103 -19.76 14.20 -4.37
C ASP A 103 -19.92 12.66 -4.23
N VAL A 104 -18.92 11.87 -4.61
CA VAL A 104 -19.03 10.41 -4.67
C VAL A 104 -18.08 9.78 -3.67
N THR A 105 -18.60 9.60 -2.46
CA THR A 105 -18.19 8.58 -1.48
C THR A 105 -16.69 8.63 -1.11
N ILE A 106 -16.39 9.20 0.06
CA ILE A 106 -15.03 9.28 0.65
C ILE A 106 -14.44 7.87 0.96
N VAL A 107 -15.28 6.83 0.96
CA VAL A 107 -14.90 5.42 1.20
C VAL A 107 -14.12 4.80 0.01
N PRO A 108 -14.60 4.80 -1.24
CA PRO A 108 -13.87 4.27 -2.40
C PRO A 108 -12.64 5.07 -2.80
N LEU A 109 -12.37 6.27 -2.27
CA LEU A 109 -11.12 7.00 -2.54
C LEU A 109 -9.97 6.57 -1.61
N THR A 110 -10.28 6.20 -0.37
CA THR A 110 -9.25 5.83 0.62
C THR A 110 -8.65 4.43 0.35
N ILE A 111 -9.44 3.56 -0.30
CA ILE A 111 -9.02 2.22 -0.73
C ILE A 111 -7.93 2.30 -1.83
N PRO A 112 -8.12 3.04 -2.97
CA PRO A 112 -7.09 3.31 -3.95
C PRO A 112 -5.86 4.02 -3.39
N LEU A 113 -6.00 4.86 -2.37
CA LEU A 113 -4.84 5.56 -1.78
C LEU A 113 -3.91 4.61 -1.02
N THR A 114 -4.46 3.61 -0.32
CA THR A 114 -3.67 2.61 0.42
C THR A 114 -3.21 1.48 -0.50
N VAL A 115 -4.10 1.02 -1.38
CA VAL A 115 -3.85 0.02 -2.42
C VAL A 115 -3.63 0.74 -3.74
N GLY A 116 -2.65 1.64 -3.76
CA GLY A 116 -2.27 2.39 -4.95
C GLY A 116 -1.69 1.49 -6.05
N PRO A 117 -1.49 2.02 -7.26
CA PRO A 117 -1.05 1.23 -8.40
C PRO A 117 0.28 0.49 -8.16
N GLY A 118 1.18 1.06 -7.35
CA GLY A 118 2.39 0.38 -6.91
C GLY A 118 2.14 -0.79 -5.93
N THR A 119 1.23 -0.62 -4.97
CA THR A 119 0.82 -1.67 -4.03
C THR A 119 0.10 -2.81 -4.74
N ILE A 120 -0.79 -2.49 -5.69
CA ILE A 120 -1.49 -3.45 -6.55
C ILE A 120 -0.46 -4.32 -7.27
N GLY A 121 0.51 -3.68 -7.91
CA GLY A 121 1.51 -4.40 -8.67
C GLY A 121 2.37 -5.33 -7.82
N ALA A 122 2.83 -4.86 -6.65
CA ALA A 122 3.62 -5.68 -5.73
C ALA A 122 2.83 -6.87 -5.17
N LEU A 123 1.53 -6.71 -4.87
CA LEU A 123 0.66 -7.81 -4.43
C LEU A 123 0.48 -8.89 -5.49
N LEU A 124 0.22 -8.50 -6.74
CA LEU A 124 0.08 -9.43 -7.87
C LEU A 124 1.36 -10.24 -8.09
N VAL A 125 2.51 -9.57 -8.07
CA VAL A 125 3.82 -10.22 -8.18
C VAL A 125 4.07 -11.21 -7.04
N MET A 126 3.75 -10.81 -5.81
CA MET A 126 3.93 -11.66 -4.63
C MET A 126 3.05 -12.92 -4.71
N GLY A 127 1.82 -12.77 -5.23
CA GLY A 127 0.87 -13.87 -5.46
C GLY A 127 1.35 -14.93 -6.45
N VAL A 128 2.15 -14.52 -7.44
CA VAL A 128 2.68 -15.45 -8.45
C VAL A 128 3.96 -16.14 -7.99
N SER A 129 4.74 -15.47 -7.13
CA SER A 129 6.06 -15.93 -6.68
C SER A 129 6.03 -17.04 -5.63
N GLN A 130 4.87 -17.35 -5.02
CA GLN A 130 4.74 -18.37 -3.97
C GLN A 130 3.89 -19.57 -4.44
N PRO A 131 4.52 -20.70 -4.80
CA PRO A 131 3.82 -21.86 -5.33
C PRO A 131 3.18 -22.77 -4.27
N HIS A 132 3.73 -22.83 -3.04
CA HIS A 132 3.21 -23.72 -1.98
C HIS A 132 2.07 -23.08 -1.18
N TRP A 133 1.13 -23.91 -0.73
CA TRP A 133 -0.02 -23.45 0.06
C TRP A 133 0.36 -22.92 1.44
N ASP A 134 1.41 -23.47 2.05
CA ASP A 134 1.90 -23.02 3.36
C ASP A 134 2.48 -21.61 3.30
N ASP A 135 3.23 -21.29 2.24
CA ASP A 135 3.76 -19.95 1.99
C ASP A 135 2.62 -18.94 1.77
N LYS A 136 1.59 -19.35 1.01
CA LYS A 136 0.41 -18.51 0.76
C LYS A 136 -0.35 -18.16 2.04
N LEU A 137 -0.58 -19.12 2.92
CA LEU A 137 -1.23 -18.89 4.20
C LEU A 137 -0.44 -17.90 5.05
N LEU A 138 0.89 -18.07 5.12
CA LEU A 138 1.78 -17.16 5.83
C LEU A 138 1.71 -15.73 5.24
N ALA A 139 1.73 -15.59 3.92
CA ALA A 139 1.59 -14.30 3.26
C ALA A 139 0.23 -13.63 3.55
N ILE A 140 -0.88 -14.38 3.53
CA ILE A 140 -2.21 -13.86 3.86
C ILE A 140 -2.26 -13.38 5.31
N VAL A 141 -1.68 -14.12 6.25
CA VAL A 141 -1.59 -13.70 7.66
C VAL A 141 -0.75 -12.42 7.79
N SER A 142 0.38 -12.31 7.09
CA SER A 142 1.19 -11.09 7.07
C SER A 142 0.44 -9.90 6.48
N ILE A 143 -0.31 -10.09 5.39
CA ILE A 143 -1.17 -9.06 4.77
C ILE A 143 -2.27 -8.63 5.76
N ALA A 144 -2.89 -9.57 6.47
CA ALA A 144 -3.91 -9.30 7.48
C ALA A 144 -3.35 -8.46 8.62
N LEU A 145 -2.19 -8.83 9.16
CA LEU A 145 -1.50 -8.07 10.20
C LEU A 145 -1.13 -6.66 9.72
N ALA A 146 -0.57 -6.51 8.52
CA ALA A 146 -0.21 -5.20 7.98
C ALA A 146 -1.45 -4.31 7.77
N SER A 147 -2.54 -4.87 7.25
CA SER A 147 -3.80 -4.14 7.02
C SER A 147 -4.45 -3.74 8.35
N PHE A 148 -4.37 -4.61 9.36
CA PHE A 148 -4.80 -4.30 10.72
C PHE A 148 -3.97 -3.17 11.33
N THR A 149 -2.64 -3.18 11.18
CA THR A 149 -1.77 -2.09 11.64
C THR A 149 -2.12 -0.76 10.97
N VAL A 150 -2.38 -0.75 9.65
CA VAL A 150 -2.87 0.45 8.96
C VAL A 150 -4.18 0.94 9.59
N GLY A 151 -5.15 0.05 9.76
CA GLY A 151 -6.41 0.36 10.42
C GLY A 151 -6.24 0.95 11.82
N LEU A 152 -5.31 0.40 12.60
CA LEU A 152 -4.97 0.88 13.93
C LEU A 152 -4.35 2.28 13.88
N VAL A 153 -3.41 2.53 12.96
CA VAL A 153 -2.81 3.86 12.74
C VAL A 153 -3.90 4.88 12.38
N LEU A 154 -4.82 4.54 11.49
CA LEU A 154 -5.94 5.42 11.12
C LEU A 154 -6.93 5.63 12.27
N TYR A 155 -7.19 4.59 13.07
CA TYR A 155 -8.04 4.68 14.25
C TYR A 155 -7.43 5.61 15.31
N LEU A 156 -6.10 5.58 15.47
CA LEU A 156 -5.35 6.50 16.33
C LEU A 156 -5.01 7.83 15.67
N SER A 157 -5.54 8.13 14.48
CA SER A 157 -5.22 9.33 13.70
C SER A 157 -5.16 10.61 14.53
N HIS A 158 -6.19 10.87 15.35
CA HIS A 158 -6.24 12.07 16.19
C HIS A 158 -5.11 12.16 17.24
N ARG A 159 -4.70 11.03 17.83
CA ARG A 159 -3.59 11.01 18.78
C ARG A 159 -2.26 11.22 18.06
N ILE A 160 -2.08 10.57 16.92
CA ILE A 160 -0.86 10.67 16.12
C ILE A 160 -0.71 12.09 15.57
N GLU A 161 -1.79 12.68 15.05
CA GLU A 161 -1.87 14.08 14.61
C GLU A 161 -1.47 15.04 15.74
N ARG A 162 -1.98 14.84 16.97
CA ARG A 162 -1.65 15.70 18.12
C ARG A 162 -0.19 15.58 18.58
N ILE A 163 0.43 14.41 18.40
CA ILE A 163 1.83 14.17 18.83
C ILE A 163 2.82 14.67 17.77
N LEU A 164 2.59 14.35 16.49
CA LEU A 164 3.52 14.71 15.41
C LEU A 164 3.24 16.08 14.79
N GLY A 165 1.99 16.55 14.84
CA GLY A 165 1.53 17.71 14.08
C GLY A 165 1.64 17.49 12.56
N ASP A 166 1.20 18.50 11.79
CA ASP A 166 1.26 18.46 10.33
C ASP A 166 2.70 18.34 9.81
N GLN A 167 3.65 19.04 10.44
CA GLN A 167 5.06 19.01 10.05
C GLN A 167 5.70 17.64 10.31
N GLY A 168 5.48 17.05 11.48
CA GLY A 168 6.03 15.73 11.80
C GLY A 168 5.45 14.64 10.90
N LEU A 169 4.15 14.72 10.59
CA LEU A 169 3.50 13.77 9.69
C LEU A 169 4.04 13.88 8.25
N GLN A 170 4.35 15.09 7.79
CA GLN A 170 5.04 15.29 6.51
C GLN A 170 6.44 14.68 6.53
N ILE A 171 7.24 14.92 7.57
CA ILE A 171 8.60 14.37 7.67
C ILE A 171 8.57 12.83 7.64
N VAL A 172 7.72 12.20 8.46
CA VAL A 172 7.59 10.74 8.49
C VAL A 172 7.09 10.19 7.15
N SER A 173 6.14 10.86 6.50
CA SER A 173 5.66 10.46 5.17
C SER A 173 6.77 10.52 4.12
N ARG A 174 7.64 11.53 4.17
CA ARG A 174 8.80 11.64 3.26
C ARG A 174 9.81 10.52 3.50
N LEU A 175 10.09 10.19 4.76
CA LEU A 175 10.95 9.07 5.12
C LEU A 175 10.38 7.73 4.62
N MET A 176 9.08 7.50 4.79
CA MET A 176 8.42 6.32 4.21
C MET A 176 8.56 6.29 2.69
N GLY A 177 8.40 7.43 2.01
CA GLY A 177 8.65 7.56 0.57
C GLY A 177 10.03 7.07 0.16
N LEU A 178 11.09 7.42 0.92
CA LEU A 178 12.45 6.93 0.65
C LEU A 178 12.57 5.41 0.79
N PHE A 179 11.97 4.80 1.81
CA PHE A 179 11.95 3.34 1.97
C PHE A 179 11.18 2.64 0.85
N VAL A 180 10.04 3.19 0.43
CA VAL A 180 9.25 2.65 -0.67
C VAL A 180 10.00 2.80 -2.00
N CYS A 181 10.73 3.90 -2.23
CA CYS A 181 11.62 4.04 -3.39
C CYS A 181 12.66 2.92 -3.44
N ALA A 182 13.28 2.59 -2.30
CA ALA A 182 14.25 1.50 -2.23
C ALA A 182 13.62 0.14 -2.55
N LEU A 183 12.44 -0.15 -2.00
CA LEU A 183 11.68 -1.37 -2.32
C LEU A 183 11.29 -1.43 -3.79
N ALA A 184 10.83 -0.31 -4.36
CA ALA A 184 10.46 -0.21 -5.76
C ALA A 184 11.66 -0.48 -6.67
N ALA A 185 12.82 0.12 -6.39
CA ALA A 185 14.06 -0.17 -7.10
C ALA A 185 14.43 -1.66 -7.00
N GLN A 186 14.32 -2.26 -5.82
CA GLN A 186 14.57 -3.70 -5.65
C GLN A 186 13.63 -4.56 -6.51
N ILE A 187 12.35 -4.22 -6.59
CA ILE A 187 11.38 -4.92 -7.45
C ILE A 187 11.77 -4.79 -8.93
N ILE A 188 12.16 -3.59 -9.38
CA ILE A 188 12.62 -3.35 -10.76
C ILE A 188 13.85 -4.20 -11.08
N PHE A 189 14.89 -4.14 -10.24
CA PHE A 189 16.12 -4.91 -10.48
C PHE A 189 15.89 -6.42 -10.42
N THR A 190 14.98 -6.88 -9.56
CA THR A 190 14.57 -8.30 -9.53
C THR A 190 13.89 -8.71 -10.84
N GLY A 191 13.01 -7.86 -11.38
CA GLY A 191 12.37 -8.08 -12.69
C GLY A 191 13.38 -8.06 -13.84
N ILE A 192 14.29 -7.08 -13.88
CA ILE A 192 15.35 -7.00 -14.91
C ILE A 192 16.23 -8.25 -14.86
N LYS A 193 16.67 -8.66 -13.66
CA LYS A 193 17.46 -9.87 -13.49
C LYS A 193 16.71 -11.11 -13.97
N GLY A 194 15.43 -11.23 -13.64
CA GLY A 194 14.57 -12.33 -14.09
C GLY A 194 14.37 -12.36 -15.61
N TYR A 195 14.23 -11.19 -16.23
CA TYR A 195 14.03 -11.05 -17.67
C TYR A 195 15.30 -11.28 -18.50
N LEU A 196 16.49 -10.98 -17.95
CA LEU A 196 17.77 -11.14 -18.66
C LEU A 196 18.42 -12.51 -18.45
N LEU A 197 18.12 -13.21 -17.36
CA LEU A 197 18.76 -14.49 -17.00
C LEU A 197 17.89 -15.72 -17.23
N ASN A 198 16.61 -15.56 -17.58
CA ASN A 198 15.72 -16.62 -18.05
C ASN A 198 15.39 -16.43 -19.53
#